data_AF-A0A7Y5G524-F1
#
_entry.id   AF-A0A7Y5G524-F1
#
_cell.length_a   1.000
_cell.length_b   1.000
_cell.length_c   1.000
_cell.angle_alpha   90.00
_cell.angle_beta   90.00
_cell.angle_gamma   90.00
#
_symmetry.space_group_name_H-M   'P 1'
#
loop_
_entity.id
_entity.type
_entity.pdbx_description
1 polymer ?
#
loop_
_entity_poly.entity_id
_entity_poly.type
_entity_poly.pdbx_seq_one_letter_code
_entity_poly.pdbx_strand_id
1 'polypeptide(L)'
;MQYGFFVPLGSSSAQVRLANSDKIPSADSVDQQILYAIHNANFAEADRLIGTRLKEFYDHPKYFFLKSSMLYHARYFSDNGVSRDSLKQLLAEYCQQTIVSCEKLPETAENKFYLGSAYGYLSRVHVMNQSLTDAYFAAKKANRYLEEVIDENPYYYDAYLVPGVAEYFVATRANWWQSGLAFVSGFSSNKNNAIDNLRLVQEKGIFNKDEATFILSRIYQFLEPNPDHARYYTQLYHESFPGNRFMATEFNSIRLTDIITARGVPYFSEHADSLTALYSITNAGTLNAIGYRLINEKKPEEALLIFQANLKLFPEIANCYDSLAECYMTLGKKDEAIQYYSQAYEKTLTDKSIGDQFRKTLQDGIQEKLKELRK
;
A
#
# COMPACT_ATOMS: atom_id res chain seq x y z
N MET A 1 -25.80 23.45 34.43
CA MET A 1 -26.53 23.49 33.15
C MET A 1 -25.83 22.55 32.18
N GLN A 2 -26.38 21.34 32.03
CA GLN A 2 -25.99 20.37 31.00
C GLN A 2 -26.70 20.76 29.70
N TYR A 3 -25.96 20.89 28.59
CA TYR A 3 -26.55 20.89 27.25
C TYR A 3 -26.23 19.55 26.60
N GLY A 4 -27.21 18.65 26.60
CA GLY A 4 -27.18 17.43 25.80
C GLY A 4 -27.65 17.74 24.38
N PHE A 5 -26.83 17.45 23.39
CA PHE A 5 -27.25 17.41 21.99
C PHE A 5 -27.88 16.04 21.73
N PHE A 6 -29.21 16.03 21.61
CA PHE A 6 -30.00 14.92 21.10
C PHE A 6 -29.97 15.01 19.56
N VAL A 7 -29.23 14.12 18.90
CA VAL A 7 -29.33 13.96 17.43
C VAL A 7 -30.33 12.82 17.17
N PRO A 8 -31.42 13.05 16.43
CA PRO A 8 -32.39 11.98 16.18
C PRO A 8 -31.79 10.98 15.18
N LEU A 9 -31.61 9.73 15.65
CA LEU A 9 -31.42 8.57 14.80
C LEU A 9 -32.76 8.20 14.16
N GLY A 10 -32.81 8.16 12.83
CA GLY A 10 -33.83 7.43 12.09
C GLY A 10 -34.62 8.26 11.08
N SER A 11 -34.31 8.06 9.79
CA SER A 11 -35.28 7.80 8.69
C SER A 11 -34.74 8.17 7.30
N SER A 12 -33.76 9.09 7.17
CA SER A 12 -33.33 9.57 5.84
C SER A 12 -32.42 8.57 5.10
N SER A 13 -31.50 7.88 5.79
CA SER A 13 -30.53 6.99 5.14
C SER A 13 -31.16 5.72 4.57
N ALA A 14 -32.18 5.16 5.23
CA ALA A 14 -32.88 3.96 4.78
C ALA A 14 -33.82 4.26 3.60
N GLN A 15 -34.54 5.40 3.63
CA GLN A 15 -35.42 5.82 2.53
C GLN A 15 -34.62 6.24 1.28
N VAL A 16 -33.46 6.89 1.44
CA VAL A 16 -32.55 7.21 0.32
C VAL A 16 -31.90 5.95 -0.26
N ARG A 17 -31.58 4.94 0.56
CA ARG A 17 -31.07 3.64 0.09
C ARG A 17 -32.13 2.85 -0.69
N LEU A 18 -33.37 2.84 -0.23
CA LEU A 18 -34.48 2.18 -0.93
C LEU A 18 -34.85 2.88 -2.24
N ALA A 19 -34.74 4.21 -2.32
CA ALA A 19 -35.04 4.97 -3.53
C ALA A 19 -33.98 4.85 -4.64
N ASN A 20 -32.78 4.35 -4.32
CA ASN A 20 -31.64 4.26 -5.25
C ASN A 20 -31.04 2.85 -5.37
N SER A 21 -31.70 1.80 -4.85
CA SER A 21 -31.17 0.42 -4.84
C SER A 21 -30.80 -0.07 -6.24
N ASP A 22 -31.60 0.28 -7.24
CA ASP A 22 -31.41 -0.15 -8.63
C ASP A 22 -30.27 0.61 -9.34
N LYS A 23 -29.73 1.64 -8.68
CA LYS A 23 -28.59 2.44 -9.13
C LYS A 23 -27.31 2.09 -8.37
N ILE A 24 -27.33 1.16 -7.41
CA ILE A 24 -26.12 0.77 -6.70
C ILE A 24 -25.62 -0.55 -7.32
N PRO A 25 -24.35 -0.64 -7.74
CA PRO A 25 -23.81 -1.92 -8.21
C PRO A 25 -24.02 -3.02 -7.16
N SER A 26 -24.29 -4.25 -7.57
CA SER A 26 -24.49 -5.35 -6.63
C SER A 26 -23.28 -6.28 -6.59
N ALA A 27 -22.82 -6.63 -5.40
CA ALA A 27 -21.93 -7.76 -5.17
C ALA A 27 -22.68 -8.85 -4.42
N ASP A 28 -22.69 -10.06 -4.98
CA ASP A 28 -23.32 -11.20 -4.33
C ASP A 28 -22.46 -11.78 -3.19
N SER A 29 -22.96 -12.80 -2.51
CA SER A 29 -22.26 -13.40 -1.36
C SER A 29 -20.93 -14.05 -1.73
N VAL A 30 -20.74 -14.51 -2.98
CA VAL A 30 -19.46 -15.07 -3.44
C VAL A 30 -18.52 -13.95 -3.83
N ASP A 31 -19.00 -12.87 -4.45
CA ASP A 31 -18.19 -11.67 -4.71
C ASP A 31 -17.60 -11.12 -3.41
N GLN A 32 -18.40 -11.06 -2.33
CA GLN A 32 -17.94 -10.64 -1.01
C GLN A 32 -16.89 -11.60 -0.42
N GLN A 33 -17.04 -12.92 -0.62
CA GLN A 33 -16.03 -13.90 -0.20
C GLN A 33 -14.73 -13.76 -0.99
N ILE A 34 -14.80 -13.47 -2.29
CA ILE A 34 -13.63 -13.19 -3.13
C ILE A 34 -12.89 -11.97 -2.60
N LEU A 35 -13.59 -10.85 -2.40
CA LEU A 35 -13.01 -9.61 -1.88
C LEU A 35 -12.37 -9.82 -0.50
N TYR A 36 -13.09 -10.49 0.41
CA TYR A 36 -12.54 -10.83 1.72
C TYR A 36 -11.27 -11.68 1.59
N ALA A 37 -11.27 -12.70 0.75
CA ALA A 37 -10.09 -13.55 0.54
C ALA A 37 -8.90 -12.78 -0.04
N ILE A 38 -9.13 -11.86 -0.99
CA ILE A 38 -8.09 -10.98 -1.56
C ILE A 38 -7.47 -10.11 -0.45
N HIS A 39 -8.30 -9.37 0.28
CA HIS A 39 -7.83 -8.41 1.28
C HIS A 39 -7.28 -9.08 2.55
N ASN A 40 -7.72 -10.30 2.85
CA ASN A 40 -7.19 -11.17 3.90
C ASN A 40 -5.95 -11.97 3.47
N ALA A 41 -5.41 -11.69 2.27
CA ALA A 41 -4.24 -12.34 1.68
C ALA A 41 -4.35 -13.88 1.50
N ASN A 42 -5.57 -14.40 1.42
CA ASN A 42 -5.84 -15.80 1.08
C ASN A 42 -6.06 -15.95 -0.44
N PHE A 43 -4.99 -15.74 -1.20
CA PHE A 43 -5.04 -15.72 -2.66
C PHE A 43 -5.42 -17.07 -3.28
N ALA A 44 -5.11 -18.19 -2.62
CA ALA A 44 -5.52 -19.51 -3.08
C ALA A 44 -7.05 -19.67 -3.07
N GLU A 45 -7.71 -19.20 -2.01
CA GLU A 45 -9.17 -19.25 -1.91
C GLU A 45 -9.82 -18.25 -2.86
N ALA A 46 -9.29 -17.02 -2.95
CA ALA A 46 -9.76 -16.03 -3.91
C ALA A 46 -9.71 -16.58 -5.35
N ASP A 47 -8.58 -17.20 -5.73
CA ASP A 47 -8.41 -17.80 -7.05
C ASP A 47 -9.41 -18.93 -7.30
N ARG A 48 -9.57 -19.84 -6.33
CA ARG A 48 -10.53 -20.94 -6.43
C ARG A 48 -11.95 -20.43 -6.68
N LEU A 49 -12.40 -19.44 -5.92
CA LEU A 49 -13.74 -18.85 -6.05
C LEU A 49 -13.93 -18.13 -7.39
N ILE A 50 -12.94 -17.33 -7.81
CA ILE A 50 -12.95 -16.65 -9.12
C ILE A 50 -13.00 -17.68 -10.25
N GLY A 51 -12.19 -18.73 -10.17
CA GLY A 51 -12.16 -19.80 -11.17
C GLY A 51 -13.47 -20.56 -11.28
N THR A 52 -14.18 -20.80 -10.17
CA THR A 52 -15.55 -21.35 -10.20
C THR A 52 -16.51 -20.41 -10.91
N ARG A 53 -16.47 -19.13 -10.58
CA ARG A 53 -17.34 -18.12 -11.19
C ARG A 53 -17.11 -17.92 -12.69
N LEU A 54 -15.87 -17.99 -13.15
CA LEU A 54 -15.55 -17.96 -14.58
C LEU A 54 -16.07 -19.18 -15.35
N LYS A 55 -16.25 -20.33 -14.68
CA LYS A 55 -16.89 -21.51 -15.28
C LYS A 55 -18.41 -21.39 -15.35
N GLU A 56 -19.02 -20.81 -14.31
CA GLU A 56 -20.47 -20.56 -14.25
C GLU A 56 -20.90 -19.45 -15.22
N PHE A 57 -20.14 -18.36 -15.26
CA PHE A 57 -20.38 -17.18 -16.07
C PHE A 57 -19.22 -17.01 -17.05
N TYR A 58 -19.27 -17.79 -18.13
CA TYR A 58 -18.21 -17.86 -19.13
C TYR A 58 -17.75 -16.47 -19.60
N ASP A 59 -16.45 -16.21 -19.45
CA ASP A 59 -15.76 -14.95 -19.81
C ASP A 59 -16.38 -13.66 -19.24
N HIS A 60 -17.09 -13.72 -18.11
CA HIS A 60 -17.74 -12.54 -17.54
C HIS A 60 -16.70 -11.51 -17.02
N PRO A 61 -16.78 -10.22 -17.43
CA PRO A 61 -15.72 -9.23 -17.18
C PRO A 61 -15.46 -8.98 -15.70
N LYS A 62 -16.50 -9.01 -14.84
CA LYS A 62 -16.38 -8.91 -13.38
C LYS A 62 -15.30 -9.82 -12.79
N TYR A 63 -15.25 -11.08 -13.20
CA TYR A 63 -14.35 -12.06 -12.59
C TYR A 63 -12.92 -11.95 -13.13
N PHE A 64 -12.73 -11.50 -14.37
CA PHE A 64 -11.42 -11.08 -14.85
C PHE A 64 -10.91 -9.83 -14.11
N PHE A 65 -11.80 -8.85 -13.84
CA PHE A 65 -11.49 -7.68 -13.02
C PHE A 65 -11.09 -8.09 -11.59
N LEU A 66 -11.86 -8.96 -10.93
CA LEU A 66 -11.53 -9.45 -9.58
C LEU A 66 -10.21 -10.23 -9.57
N LYS A 67 -9.89 -10.95 -10.64
CA LYS A 67 -8.59 -11.60 -10.81
C LYS A 67 -7.45 -10.60 -10.95
N SER A 68 -7.64 -9.51 -11.70
CA SER A 68 -6.69 -8.39 -11.75
C SER A 68 -6.49 -7.75 -10.37
N SER A 69 -7.56 -7.49 -9.63
CA SER A 69 -7.47 -7.00 -8.25
C SER A 69 -6.67 -7.96 -7.36
N MET A 70 -6.97 -9.26 -7.40
CA MET A 70 -6.24 -10.28 -6.66
C MET A 70 -4.74 -10.26 -6.95
N LEU A 71 -4.36 -10.22 -8.24
CA LEU A 71 -2.96 -10.21 -8.68
C LEU A 71 -2.24 -8.92 -8.30
N TYR A 72 -2.93 -7.78 -8.32
CA TYR A 72 -2.41 -6.51 -7.85
C TYR A 72 -2.04 -6.58 -6.36
N HIS A 73 -2.95 -7.08 -5.52
CA HIS A 73 -2.75 -7.21 -4.08
C HIS A 73 -1.73 -8.28 -3.69
N ALA A 74 -1.65 -9.39 -4.43
CA ALA A 74 -0.68 -10.45 -4.19
C ALA A 74 0.77 -9.94 -4.23
N ARG A 75 1.03 -8.87 -4.98
CA ARG A 75 2.35 -8.22 -5.05
C ARG A 75 2.74 -7.46 -3.78
N TYR A 76 1.76 -7.08 -2.96
CA TYR A 76 1.95 -6.34 -1.71
C TYR A 76 1.87 -7.25 -0.48
N PHE A 77 0.85 -8.11 -0.38
CA PHE A 77 0.50 -8.78 0.87
C PHE A 77 1.17 -10.13 1.09
N SER A 78 1.82 -10.71 0.08
CA SER A 78 2.44 -12.03 0.23
C SER A 78 3.75 -12.15 -0.52
N ASP A 79 4.69 -12.88 0.09
CA ASP A 79 5.74 -13.59 -0.63
C ASP A 79 5.26 -15.02 -0.87
N ASN A 80 4.45 -15.20 -1.91
CA ASN A 80 3.87 -16.47 -2.29
C ASN A 80 4.81 -17.33 -3.14
N GLY A 81 6.10 -16.99 -3.20
CA GLY A 81 7.10 -17.62 -4.06
C GLY A 81 6.91 -17.35 -5.55
N VAL A 82 5.90 -16.58 -5.95
CA VAL A 82 5.71 -16.12 -7.33
C VAL A 82 6.50 -14.83 -7.52
N SER A 83 7.34 -14.80 -8.56
CA SER A 83 8.13 -13.61 -8.83
C SER A 83 7.23 -12.39 -9.07
N ARG A 84 7.69 -11.21 -8.62
CA ARG A 84 6.98 -9.95 -8.88
C ARG A 84 6.76 -9.70 -10.37
N ASP A 85 7.67 -10.15 -11.22
CA ASP A 85 7.55 -10.01 -12.69
C ASP A 85 6.46 -10.93 -13.25
N SER A 86 6.38 -12.17 -12.78
CA SER A 86 5.28 -13.09 -13.15
C SER A 86 3.92 -12.54 -12.72
N LEU A 87 3.80 -11.99 -11.50
CA LEU A 87 2.55 -11.37 -11.04
C LEU A 87 2.16 -10.15 -11.89
N LYS A 88 3.13 -9.31 -12.27
CA LYS A 88 2.90 -8.17 -13.17
C LYS A 88 2.40 -8.61 -14.55
N GLN A 89 3.00 -9.66 -15.10
CA GLN A 89 2.60 -10.20 -16.41
C GLN A 89 1.17 -10.75 -16.36
N LEU A 90 0.87 -11.61 -15.38
CA LEU A 90 -0.49 -12.14 -15.20
C LEU A 90 -1.52 -11.02 -14.98
N LEU A 91 -1.15 -9.98 -14.23
CA LEU A 91 -2.02 -8.82 -14.04
C LEU A 91 -2.37 -8.14 -15.37
N ALA A 92 -1.39 -7.91 -16.25
CA ALA A 92 -1.64 -7.36 -17.57
C ALA A 92 -2.55 -8.24 -18.42
N GLU A 93 -2.32 -9.56 -18.40
CA GLU A 93 -3.12 -10.53 -19.16
C GLU A 93 -4.60 -10.51 -18.73
N TYR A 94 -4.88 -10.48 -17.42
CA TYR A 94 -6.26 -10.39 -16.92
C TYR A 94 -6.90 -9.02 -17.11
N CYS A 95 -6.12 -7.93 -17.10
CA CYS A 95 -6.61 -6.62 -17.52
C CYS A 95 -7.05 -6.66 -18.99
N GLN A 96 -6.25 -7.28 -19.87
CA GLN A 96 -6.59 -7.41 -21.29
C GLN A 96 -7.84 -8.29 -21.50
N GLN A 97 -7.99 -9.40 -20.76
CA GLN A 97 -9.19 -10.23 -20.81
C GLN A 97 -10.43 -9.46 -20.36
N THR A 98 -10.33 -8.64 -19.31
CA THR A 98 -11.41 -7.76 -18.87
C THR A 98 -11.81 -6.79 -19.99
N ILE A 99 -10.84 -6.14 -20.62
CA ILE A 99 -11.05 -5.20 -21.73
C ILE A 99 -11.77 -5.88 -22.91
N VAL A 100 -11.22 -7.00 -23.39
CA VAL A 100 -11.77 -7.75 -24.53
C VAL A 100 -13.16 -8.29 -24.25
N SER A 101 -13.44 -8.69 -23.01
CA SER A 101 -14.77 -9.13 -22.60
C SER A 101 -15.77 -7.97 -22.60
N CYS A 102 -15.40 -6.82 -22.01
CA CYS A 102 -16.26 -5.63 -21.97
C CYS A 102 -16.58 -5.08 -23.38
N GLU A 103 -15.63 -5.11 -24.31
CA GLU A 103 -15.82 -4.63 -25.70
C GLU A 103 -16.89 -5.41 -26.48
N LYS A 104 -17.26 -6.61 -26.02
CA LYS A 104 -18.31 -7.45 -26.62
C LYS A 104 -19.69 -7.21 -25.99
N LEU A 105 -19.77 -6.42 -24.92
CA LEU A 105 -20.96 -6.22 -24.11
C LEU A 105 -21.51 -4.79 -24.30
N PRO A 106 -22.79 -4.55 -23.98
CA PRO A 106 -23.34 -3.19 -23.97
C PRO A 106 -22.57 -2.28 -23.01
N GLU A 107 -22.44 -1.00 -23.36
CA GLU A 107 -21.76 0.03 -22.55
C GLU A 107 -22.61 0.48 -21.35
N THR A 108 -22.97 -0.46 -20.47
CA THR A 108 -23.60 -0.15 -19.18
C THR A 108 -22.58 0.47 -18.22
N ALA A 109 -23.06 1.22 -17.22
CA ALA A 109 -22.20 1.75 -16.15
C ALA A 109 -21.34 0.66 -15.48
N GLU A 110 -21.87 -0.55 -15.30
CA GLU A 110 -21.14 -1.69 -14.75
C GLU A 110 -19.98 -2.14 -15.67
N ASN A 111 -20.23 -2.31 -16.96
CA ASN A 111 -19.19 -2.72 -17.90
C ASN A 111 -18.14 -1.62 -18.11
N LYS A 112 -18.56 -0.36 -18.16
CA LYS A 112 -17.65 0.80 -18.17
C LYS A 112 -16.80 0.86 -16.91
N PHE A 113 -17.37 0.53 -15.75
CA PHE A 113 -16.62 0.44 -14.49
C PHE A 113 -15.52 -0.61 -14.55
N TYR A 114 -15.82 -1.83 -15.01
CA TYR A 114 -14.81 -2.89 -15.16
C TYR A 114 -13.75 -2.51 -16.19
N LEU A 115 -14.15 -1.92 -17.31
CA LEU A 115 -13.27 -1.47 -18.36
C LEU A 115 -12.31 -0.37 -17.87
N GLY A 116 -12.85 0.65 -17.20
CA GLY A 116 -12.07 1.74 -16.60
C GLY A 116 -11.11 1.25 -15.52
N SER A 117 -11.57 0.33 -14.65
CA SER A 117 -10.72 -0.28 -13.61
C SER A 117 -9.59 -1.12 -14.20
N ALA A 118 -9.85 -1.89 -15.26
CA ALA A 118 -8.83 -2.67 -15.97
C ALA A 118 -7.76 -1.76 -16.58
N TYR A 119 -8.15 -0.64 -17.21
CA TYR A 119 -7.19 0.36 -17.68
C TYR A 119 -6.41 1.03 -16.53
N GLY A 120 -7.04 1.20 -15.36
CA GLY A 120 -6.37 1.71 -14.15
C GLY A 120 -5.24 0.77 -13.68
N TYR A 121 -5.52 -0.53 -13.58
CA TYR A 121 -4.49 -1.52 -13.27
C TYR A 121 -3.43 -1.64 -14.36
N LEU A 122 -3.83 -1.59 -15.63
CA LEU A 122 -2.90 -1.66 -16.75
C LEU A 122 -1.93 -0.46 -16.75
N SER A 123 -2.43 0.74 -16.41
CA SER A 123 -1.59 1.92 -16.20
C SER A 123 -0.52 1.67 -15.13
N ARG A 124 -0.89 1.06 -13.99
CA ARG A 124 0.07 0.66 -12.96
C ARG A 124 1.09 -0.33 -13.50
N VAL A 125 0.69 -1.31 -14.30
CA VAL A 125 1.62 -2.27 -14.93
C VAL A 125 2.64 -1.55 -15.80
N HIS A 126 2.20 -0.62 -16.64
CA HIS A 126 3.10 0.15 -17.49
C HIS A 126 4.09 1.01 -16.68
N VAL A 127 3.65 1.65 -15.58
CA VAL A 127 4.57 2.36 -14.66
C VAL A 127 5.64 1.42 -14.11
N MET A 128 5.25 0.21 -13.71
CA MET A 128 6.17 -0.78 -13.14
C MET A 128 7.12 -1.38 -14.15
N ASN A 129 6.78 -1.30 -15.43
CA ASN A 129 7.64 -1.65 -16.56
C ASN A 129 8.39 -0.45 -17.14
N GLN A 130 8.32 0.72 -16.49
CA GLN A 130 8.95 1.97 -16.91
C GLN A 130 8.47 2.49 -18.27
N SER A 131 7.31 2.03 -18.77
CA SER A 131 6.67 2.57 -19.97
C SER A 131 5.71 3.71 -19.61
N LEU A 132 6.24 4.93 -19.52
CA LEU A 132 5.45 6.10 -19.08
C LEU A 132 4.37 6.51 -20.10
N THR A 133 4.64 6.36 -21.40
CA THR A 133 3.69 6.69 -22.47
C THR A 133 2.46 5.78 -22.44
N ASP A 134 2.67 4.47 -22.32
CA ASP A 134 1.54 3.52 -22.23
C ASP A 134 0.78 3.70 -20.92
N ALA A 135 1.50 3.95 -19.82
CA ALA A 135 0.90 4.25 -18.53
C ALA A 135 -0.04 5.45 -18.62
N TYR A 136 0.36 6.50 -19.34
CA TYR A 136 -0.47 7.66 -19.58
C TYR A 136 -1.76 7.34 -20.33
N PHE A 137 -1.65 6.70 -21.50
CA PHE A 137 -2.84 6.44 -22.32
C PHE A 137 -3.81 5.49 -21.62
N ALA A 138 -3.29 4.51 -20.87
CA ALA A 138 -4.11 3.66 -20.02
C ALA A 138 -4.80 4.48 -18.90
N ALA A 139 -4.09 5.36 -18.19
CA ALA A 139 -4.69 6.22 -17.17
C ALA A 139 -5.76 7.16 -17.75
N LYS A 140 -5.52 7.74 -18.93
CA LYS A 140 -6.49 8.61 -19.61
C LYS A 140 -7.77 7.85 -19.97
N LYS A 141 -7.65 6.62 -20.47
CA LYS A 141 -8.81 5.76 -20.75
C LYS A 141 -9.55 5.38 -19.46
N ALA A 142 -8.81 5.03 -18.40
CA ALA A 142 -9.37 4.70 -17.11
C ALA A 142 -10.23 5.85 -16.56
N ASN A 143 -9.67 7.06 -16.51
CA ASN A 143 -10.38 8.23 -16.01
C ASN A 143 -11.60 8.56 -16.86
N ARG A 144 -11.49 8.55 -18.19
CA ARG A 144 -12.64 8.80 -19.07
C ARG A 144 -13.80 7.84 -18.78
N TYR A 145 -13.57 6.53 -18.75
CA TYR A 145 -14.64 5.57 -18.51
C TYR A 145 -15.25 5.70 -17.11
N LEU A 146 -14.44 5.98 -16.09
CA LEU A 146 -14.92 6.08 -14.72
C LEU A 146 -15.63 7.41 -14.44
N GLU A 147 -15.21 8.49 -15.08
CA GLU A 147 -15.96 9.76 -15.11
C GLU A 147 -17.31 9.57 -15.80
N GLU A 148 -17.38 8.88 -16.94
CA GLU A 148 -18.67 8.54 -17.58
C GLU A 148 -19.58 7.75 -16.65
N VAL A 149 -19.04 6.78 -15.89
CA VAL A 149 -19.83 6.04 -14.88
C VAL A 149 -20.35 6.95 -13.77
N ILE A 150 -19.52 7.88 -13.30
CA ILE A 150 -19.90 8.86 -12.26
C ILE A 150 -20.98 9.81 -12.78
N ASP A 151 -20.86 10.28 -14.02
CA ASP A 151 -21.81 11.19 -14.67
C ASP A 151 -23.17 10.50 -14.90
N GLU A 152 -23.15 9.26 -15.38
CA GLU A 152 -24.37 8.43 -15.56
C GLU A 152 -25.01 8.07 -14.21
N ASN A 153 -24.17 7.80 -13.22
CA ASN A 153 -24.60 7.31 -11.92
C ASN A 153 -23.66 7.76 -10.79
N PRO A 154 -23.96 8.91 -10.15
CA PRO A 154 -23.14 9.44 -9.06
C PRO A 154 -23.11 8.55 -7.80
N TYR A 155 -23.99 7.55 -7.69
CA TYR A 155 -24.04 6.58 -6.59
C TYR A 155 -23.16 5.35 -6.83
N TYR A 156 -22.50 5.25 -7.99
CA TYR A 156 -21.52 4.20 -8.29
C TYR A 156 -20.18 4.52 -7.60
N TYR A 157 -20.17 4.48 -6.27
CA TYR A 157 -19.06 5.00 -5.46
C TYR A 157 -17.70 4.36 -5.76
N ASP A 158 -17.67 3.09 -6.18
CA ASP A 158 -16.43 2.41 -6.56
C ASP A 158 -15.69 3.09 -7.73
N ALA A 159 -16.41 3.80 -8.60
CA ALA A 159 -15.84 4.48 -9.76
C ALA A 159 -14.97 5.69 -9.38
N TYR A 160 -15.16 6.27 -8.19
CA TYR A 160 -14.38 7.42 -7.71
C TYR A 160 -12.95 7.04 -7.28
N LEU A 161 -12.64 5.74 -7.13
CA LEU A 161 -11.34 5.29 -6.65
C LEU A 161 -10.20 5.76 -7.57
N VAL A 162 -10.22 5.35 -8.84
CA VAL A 162 -9.11 5.61 -9.77
C VAL A 162 -8.96 7.11 -10.08
N PRO A 163 -10.04 7.87 -10.38
CA PRO A 163 -9.96 9.32 -10.52
C PRO A 163 -9.41 9.99 -9.26
N GLY A 164 -9.88 9.61 -8.06
CA GLY A 164 -9.38 10.17 -6.80
C GLY A 164 -7.89 9.89 -6.59
N VAL A 165 -7.42 8.68 -6.87
CA VAL A 165 -5.99 8.36 -6.83
C VAL A 165 -5.20 9.18 -7.85
N ALA A 166 -5.68 9.30 -9.08
CA ALA A 166 -5.02 10.08 -10.13
C ALA A 166 -4.93 11.57 -9.73
N GLU A 167 -6.03 12.15 -9.28
CA GLU A 167 -6.14 13.53 -8.81
C GLU A 167 -5.15 13.83 -7.67
N TYR A 168 -5.08 12.94 -6.68
CA TYR A 168 -4.18 13.08 -5.54
C TYR A 168 -2.70 13.14 -5.99
N PHE A 169 -2.27 12.26 -6.90
CA PHE A 169 -0.89 12.25 -7.38
C PHE A 169 -0.56 13.46 -8.26
N VAL A 170 -1.51 13.95 -9.06
CA VAL A 170 -1.35 15.21 -9.83
C VAL A 170 -1.19 16.39 -8.88
N ALA A 171 -1.97 16.46 -7.80
CA ALA A 171 -1.93 17.57 -6.85
C ALA A 171 -0.66 17.60 -5.97
N THR A 172 -0.12 16.44 -5.60
CA THR A 172 0.99 16.33 -4.62
C THR A 172 2.38 16.22 -5.24
N ARG A 173 2.49 15.79 -6.51
CA ARG A 173 3.78 15.61 -7.18
C ARG A 173 4.01 16.67 -8.25
N ALA A 174 4.12 17.91 -7.80
CA ALA A 174 4.40 19.08 -8.63
C ALA A 174 5.72 18.99 -9.44
N ASN A 175 6.57 17.95 -9.29
CA ASN A 175 7.84 17.76 -10.01
C ASN A 175 7.85 16.76 -11.19
N TRP A 176 6.69 16.33 -11.66
CA TRP A 176 6.49 15.58 -12.90
C TRP A 176 6.80 16.33 -14.22
N TRP A 177 7.23 17.60 -14.16
CA TRP A 177 7.47 18.50 -15.30
C TRP A 177 8.63 18.11 -16.25
N GLN A 178 9.17 16.89 -16.17
CA GLN A 178 10.15 16.37 -17.14
C GLN A 178 9.69 15.16 -17.97
N SER A 179 8.44 14.68 -17.89
CA SER A 179 8.03 13.55 -18.76
C SER A 179 6.56 13.57 -19.22
N GLY A 180 6.03 14.75 -19.53
CA GLY A 180 5.09 14.86 -20.66
C GLY A 180 3.59 14.87 -20.36
N LEU A 181 3.12 15.39 -19.21
CA LEU A 181 1.67 15.51 -18.96
C LEU A 181 1.17 16.77 -18.27
N ALA A 182 1.94 17.86 -18.28
CA ALA A 182 1.47 19.17 -17.81
C ALA A 182 0.33 19.80 -18.64
N PHE A 183 -0.41 19.03 -19.43
CA PHE A 183 -1.59 19.49 -20.17
C PHE A 183 -2.72 18.47 -20.07
N VAL A 184 -3.58 18.61 -19.06
CA VAL A 184 -4.94 18.10 -19.12
C VAL A 184 -5.89 19.12 -18.50
N SER A 185 -6.64 19.80 -19.37
CA SER A 185 -7.94 20.37 -19.03
C SER A 185 -8.83 19.23 -18.54
N GLY A 186 -9.14 19.16 -17.24
CA GLY A 186 -10.14 18.22 -16.71
C GLY A 186 -9.88 17.67 -15.29
N PHE A 187 -8.62 17.53 -14.86
CA PHE A 187 -8.34 17.12 -13.47
C PHE A 187 -8.42 18.34 -12.55
N SER A 188 -9.32 18.36 -11.57
CA SER A 188 -9.21 19.30 -10.45
C SER A 188 -7.91 19.04 -9.72
N SER A 189 -7.14 20.07 -9.38
CA SER A 189 -5.85 19.90 -8.67
C SER A 189 -6.02 19.89 -7.15
N ASN A 190 -7.20 19.53 -6.65
CA ASN A 190 -7.52 19.70 -5.24
C ASN A 190 -7.29 18.39 -4.47
N LYS A 191 -6.12 18.31 -3.82
CA LYS A 191 -5.75 17.21 -2.93
C LYS A 191 -6.85 16.83 -1.94
N ASN A 192 -7.58 17.80 -1.39
CA ASN A 192 -8.63 17.53 -0.41
C ASN A 192 -9.82 16.83 -1.07
N ASN A 193 -10.24 17.28 -2.26
CA ASN A 193 -11.28 16.60 -3.04
C ASN A 193 -10.88 15.15 -3.37
N ALA A 194 -9.62 14.94 -3.74
CA ALA A 194 -9.09 13.61 -4.01
C ALA A 194 -9.18 12.67 -2.79
N ILE A 195 -8.80 13.17 -1.60
CA ILE A 195 -8.93 12.43 -0.34
C ILE A 195 -10.40 12.19 0.01
N ASP A 196 -11.27 13.16 -0.21
CA ASP A 196 -12.71 13.03 0.05
C ASP A 196 -13.36 11.99 -0.88
N ASN A 197 -12.94 11.90 -2.14
CA ASN A 197 -13.34 10.84 -3.07
C ASN A 197 -12.89 9.45 -2.57
N LEU A 198 -11.66 9.33 -2.06
CA LEU A 198 -11.19 8.08 -1.46
C LEU A 198 -11.99 7.70 -0.21
N ARG A 199 -12.31 8.67 0.65
CA ARG A 199 -13.17 8.45 1.83
C ARG A 199 -14.59 8.03 1.42
N LEU A 200 -15.13 8.65 0.38
CA LEU A 200 -16.45 8.27 -0.17
C LEU A 200 -16.46 6.82 -0.63
N VAL A 201 -15.41 6.36 -1.33
CA VAL A 201 -15.26 4.95 -1.72
C VAL A 201 -15.12 4.06 -0.49
N GLN A 202 -14.31 4.46 0.50
CA GLN A 202 -14.13 3.70 1.74
C GLN A 202 -15.45 3.52 2.51
N GLU A 203 -16.29 4.54 2.56
CA GLU A 203 -17.55 4.51 3.31
C GLU A 203 -18.69 3.79 2.57
N LYS A 204 -18.72 3.89 1.24
CA LYS A 204 -19.90 3.52 0.44
C LYS A 204 -19.63 2.60 -0.75
N GLY A 205 -18.37 2.37 -1.09
CA GLY A 205 -17.97 1.43 -2.14
C GLY A 205 -18.30 -0.01 -1.77
N ILE A 206 -18.36 -0.86 -2.79
CA ILE A 206 -18.66 -2.28 -2.67
C ILE A 206 -17.43 -3.10 -3.02
N PHE A 207 -16.81 -2.83 -4.16
CA PHE A 207 -15.62 -3.54 -4.63
C PHE A 207 -14.32 -2.93 -4.12
N ASN A 208 -14.29 -1.61 -3.95
CA ASN A 208 -13.08 -0.82 -3.76
C ASN A 208 -12.98 -0.17 -2.36
N LYS A 209 -13.95 -0.42 -1.46
CA LYS A 209 -13.93 0.19 -0.11
C LYS A 209 -12.68 -0.17 0.69
N ASP A 210 -12.23 -1.42 0.56
CA ASP A 210 -11.11 -1.96 1.33
C ASP A 210 -9.79 -1.49 0.70
N GLU A 211 -9.73 -1.43 -0.63
CA GLU A 211 -8.62 -0.80 -1.36
C GLU A 211 -8.49 0.70 -1.02
N ALA A 212 -9.60 1.43 -0.94
CA ALA A 212 -9.60 2.83 -0.52
C ALA A 212 -9.08 2.97 0.93
N THR A 213 -9.50 2.08 1.84
CA THR A 213 -8.98 2.03 3.22
C THR A 213 -7.47 1.79 3.24
N PHE A 214 -6.99 0.84 2.44
CA PHE A 214 -5.56 0.56 2.30
C PHE A 214 -4.80 1.79 1.78
N ILE A 215 -5.26 2.40 0.69
CA ILE A 215 -4.64 3.59 0.11
C ILE A 215 -4.61 4.76 1.10
N LEU A 216 -5.72 5.04 1.79
CA LEU A 216 -5.77 6.08 2.82
C LEU A 216 -4.75 5.82 3.94
N SER A 217 -4.59 4.57 4.38
CA SER A 217 -3.55 4.21 5.35
C SER A 217 -2.15 4.57 4.86
N ARG A 218 -1.83 4.29 3.59
CA ARG A 218 -0.51 4.55 3.00
C ARG A 218 -0.28 6.05 2.77
N ILE A 219 -1.31 6.78 2.32
CA ILE A 219 -1.25 8.24 2.17
C ILE A 219 -0.89 8.87 3.51
N TYR A 220 -1.64 8.57 4.57
CA TYR A 220 -1.41 9.17 5.88
C TYR A 220 -0.14 8.70 6.58
N GLN A 221 0.43 7.56 6.16
CA GLN A 221 1.69 7.07 6.72
C GLN A 221 2.92 7.69 6.03
N PHE A 222 2.88 7.86 4.70
CA PHE A 222 4.09 8.14 3.92
C PHE A 222 4.06 9.45 3.14
N LEU A 223 2.89 9.92 2.71
CA LEU A 223 2.77 11.04 1.78
C LEU A 223 2.23 12.30 2.47
N GLU A 224 1.28 12.12 3.37
CA GLU A 224 0.67 13.18 4.19
C GLU A 224 0.69 12.75 5.66
N PRO A 225 1.87 12.69 6.31
CA PRO A 225 2.01 12.11 7.64
C PRO A 225 1.00 12.68 8.65
N ASN A 226 0.05 11.84 9.07
CA ASN A 226 -0.91 12.14 10.13
C ASN A 226 -1.03 10.87 10.99
N PRO A 227 -0.41 10.83 12.18
CA PRO A 227 -0.34 9.61 13.00
C PRO A 227 -1.71 9.06 13.39
N ASP A 228 -2.69 9.92 13.68
CA ASP A 228 -4.04 9.51 14.09
C ASP A 228 -4.80 8.86 12.94
N HIS A 229 -4.76 9.46 11.76
CA HIS A 229 -5.38 8.89 10.56
C HIS A 229 -4.66 7.63 10.09
N ALA A 230 -3.32 7.63 10.09
CA ALA A 230 -2.53 6.46 9.73
C ALA A 230 -2.86 5.27 10.62
N ARG A 231 -2.95 5.49 11.95
CA ARG A 231 -3.43 4.49 12.91
C ARG A 231 -4.85 4.05 12.59
N TYR A 232 -5.78 4.98 12.46
CA TYR A 232 -7.20 4.67 12.24
C TYR A 232 -7.40 3.75 11.04
N TYR A 233 -6.89 4.12 9.87
CA TYR A 233 -7.09 3.32 8.65
C TYR A 233 -6.31 2.00 8.68
N THR A 234 -5.11 1.97 9.27
CA THR A 234 -4.34 0.73 9.42
C THR A 234 -5.03 -0.24 10.38
N GLN A 235 -5.56 0.27 11.50
CA GLN A 235 -6.34 -0.52 12.45
C GLN A 235 -7.63 -1.05 11.83
N LEU A 236 -8.40 -0.17 11.19
CA LEU A 236 -9.65 -0.53 10.52
C LEU A 236 -9.45 -1.66 9.50
N TYR A 237 -8.40 -1.55 8.68
CA TYR A 237 -8.07 -2.59 7.71
C TYR A 237 -7.63 -3.89 8.40
N HIS A 238 -6.74 -3.81 9.40
CA HIS A 238 -6.24 -5.00 10.11
C HIS A 238 -7.35 -5.77 10.83
N GLU A 239 -8.27 -5.08 11.51
CA GLU A 239 -9.40 -5.68 12.20
C GLU A 239 -10.39 -6.34 11.23
N SER A 240 -10.55 -5.75 10.04
CA SER A 240 -11.38 -6.32 8.97
C SER A 240 -10.75 -7.56 8.34
N PHE A 241 -9.42 -7.65 8.33
CA PHE A 241 -8.65 -8.69 7.64
C PHE A 241 -7.52 -9.25 8.52
N PRO A 242 -7.85 -9.96 9.64
CA PRO A 242 -6.87 -10.40 10.62
C PRO A 242 -5.87 -11.45 10.09
N GLY A 243 -6.19 -12.13 9.00
CA GLY A 243 -5.29 -13.05 8.30
C GLY A 243 -4.25 -12.36 7.42
N ASN A 244 -4.41 -11.06 7.14
CA ASN A 244 -3.42 -10.29 6.39
C ASN A 244 -2.21 -9.96 7.26
N ARG A 245 -1.17 -10.81 7.17
CA ARG A 245 0.08 -10.69 7.95
C ARG A 245 0.86 -9.40 7.64
N PHE A 246 0.80 -8.91 6.40
CA PHE A 246 1.41 -7.64 6.02
C PHE A 246 0.79 -6.52 6.86
N MET A 247 -0.53 -6.41 6.86
CA MET A 247 -1.23 -5.36 7.62
C MET A 247 -1.13 -5.55 9.13
N ALA A 248 -1.06 -6.78 9.63
CA ALA A 248 -0.77 -7.04 11.04
C ALA A 248 0.62 -6.51 11.45
N THR A 249 1.64 -6.70 10.58
CA THR A 249 2.99 -6.17 10.81
C THR A 249 3.00 -4.64 10.82
N GLU A 250 2.32 -4.02 9.87
CA GLU A 250 2.18 -2.56 9.80
C GLU A 250 1.48 -1.99 11.04
N PHE A 251 0.38 -2.62 11.47
CA PHE A 251 -0.35 -2.19 12.67
C PHE A 251 0.50 -2.32 13.94
N ASN A 252 1.20 -3.44 14.09
CA ASN A 252 2.09 -3.65 15.23
C ASN A 252 3.29 -2.70 15.25
N SER A 253 3.84 -2.35 14.08
CA SER A 253 4.89 -1.33 13.94
C SER A 253 4.44 0.04 14.45
N ILE A 254 3.20 0.44 14.13
CA ILE A 254 2.60 1.67 14.67
C ILE A 254 2.49 1.58 16.20
N ARG A 255 1.91 0.49 16.73
CA ARG A 255 1.76 0.30 18.19
C ARG A 255 3.09 0.32 18.94
N LEU A 256 4.13 -0.29 18.37
CA LEU A 256 5.47 -0.24 18.94
C LEU A 256 6.01 1.20 18.96
N THR A 257 5.86 1.92 17.85
CA THR A 257 6.24 3.34 17.74
C THR A 257 5.56 4.16 18.84
N ASP A 258 4.29 3.91 19.13
CA ASP A 258 3.56 4.68 20.15
C ASP A 258 4.07 4.42 21.56
N ILE A 259 4.40 3.17 21.87
CA ILE A 259 5.01 2.84 23.16
C ILE A 259 6.37 3.52 23.29
N ILE A 260 7.19 3.50 22.23
CA ILE A 260 8.48 4.19 22.21
C ILE A 260 8.27 5.70 22.40
N THR A 261 7.29 6.29 21.72
CA THR A 261 7.01 7.73 21.82
C THR A 261 6.49 8.11 23.21
N ALA A 262 5.63 7.29 23.80
CA ALA A 262 5.01 7.56 25.09
C ALA A 262 5.94 7.30 26.29
N ARG A 263 6.86 6.32 26.17
CA ARG A 263 7.75 5.89 27.27
C ARG A 263 9.22 6.29 27.07
N GLY A 264 9.58 6.72 25.87
CA GLY A 264 10.95 7.03 25.46
C GLY A 264 11.72 5.82 24.92
N VAL A 265 12.73 6.11 24.11
CA VAL A 265 13.64 5.09 23.56
C VAL A 265 14.39 4.30 24.64
N PRO A 266 14.88 4.88 25.75
CA PRO A 266 15.53 4.10 26.81
C PRO A 266 14.65 2.99 27.38
N TYR A 267 13.34 3.26 27.58
CA TYR A 267 12.39 2.24 28.01
C TYR A 267 12.29 1.10 27.01
N PHE A 268 12.24 1.39 25.71
CA PHE A 268 12.25 0.36 24.69
C PHE A 268 13.54 -0.45 24.71
N SER A 269 14.71 0.17 24.82
CA SER A 269 15.99 -0.53 24.84
C SER A 269 16.11 -1.50 26.01
N GLU A 270 15.59 -1.15 27.18
CA GLU A 270 15.53 -2.05 28.35
C GLU A 270 14.56 -3.22 28.16
N HIS A 271 13.49 -3.02 27.38
CA HIS A 271 12.40 -3.99 27.21
C HIS A 271 12.30 -4.56 25.78
N ALA A 272 13.36 -4.44 24.98
CA ALA A 272 13.32 -4.68 23.53
C ALA A 272 12.83 -6.10 23.20
N ASP A 273 13.34 -7.11 23.90
CA ASP A 273 12.97 -8.52 23.69
C ASP A 273 11.47 -8.75 24.01
N SER A 274 10.96 -8.15 25.10
CA SER A 274 9.56 -8.31 25.52
C SER A 274 8.59 -7.55 24.63
N LEU A 275 8.94 -6.32 24.23
CA LEU A 275 8.09 -5.49 23.37
C LEU A 275 8.05 -6.03 21.94
N THR A 276 9.18 -6.49 21.40
CA THR A 276 9.21 -7.08 20.05
C THR A 276 8.43 -8.40 20.01
N ALA A 277 8.51 -9.22 21.07
CA ALA A 277 7.66 -10.39 21.21
C ALA A 277 6.16 -10.03 21.31
N LEU A 278 5.80 -9.06 22.16
CA LEU A 278 4.41 -8.61 22.35
C LEU A 278 3.78 -8.09 21.05
N TYR A 279 4.56 -7.35 20.25
CA TYR A 279 4.12 -6.79 18.97
C TYR A 279 4.48 -7.67 17.77
N SER A 280 4.93 -8.90 17.98
CA SER A 280 5.29 -9.83 16.89
C SER A 280 6.22 -9.20 15.83
N ILE A 281 7.21 -8.41 16.27
CA ILE A 281 8.21 -7.81 15.40
C ILE A 281 9.25 -8.87 15.05
N THR A 282 9.10 -9.45 13.86
CA THR A 282 9.91 -10.59 13.39
C THR A 282 10.92 -10.22 12.32
N ASN A 283 11.01 -8.94 11.93
CA ASN A 283 11.96 -8.47 10.93
C ASN A 283 12.68 -7.20 11.41
N ALA A 284 13.96 -7.10 11.03
CA ALA A 284 14.80 -5.95 11.33
C ALA A 284 14.31 -4.64 10.70
N GLY A 285 13.53 -4.72 9.62
CA GLY A 285 13.05 -3.56 8.87
C GLY A 285 12.22 -2.60 9.71
N THR A 286 11.43 -3.11 10.65
CA THR A 286 10.57 -2.28 11.53
C THR A 286 11.40 -1.36 12.41
N LEU A 287 12.36 -1.92 13.16
CA LEU A 287 13.25 -1.13 14.02
C LEU A 287 14.18 -0.23 13.19
N ASN A 288 14.57 -0.67 12.00
CA ASN A 288 15.36 0.14 11.09
C ASN A 288 14.61 1.43 10.69
N ALA A 289 13.34 1.30 10.30
CA ALA A 289 12.50 2.43 9.94
C ALA A 289 12.29 3.41 11.11
N ILE A 290 12.19 2.90 12.34
CA ILE A 290 12.14 3.73 13.55
C ILE A 290 13.47 4.47 13.76
N GLY A 291 14.61 3.78 13.63
CA GLY A 291 15.94 4.38 13.76
C GLY A 291 16.17 5.53 12.76
N TYR A 292 15.87 5.32 11.47
CA TYR A 292 16.00 6.39 10.48
C TYR A 292 15.04 7.56 10.69
N ARG A 293 13.84 7.31 11.23
CA ARG A 293 12.93 8.38 11.61
C ARG A 293 13.54 9.27 12.69
N LEU A 294 14.16 8.68 13.71
CA LEU A 294 14.87 9.42 14.75
C LEU A 294 16.06 10.20 14.20
N ILE A 295 16.82 9.65 13.25
CA ILE A 295 17.86 10.39 12.52
C ILE A 295 17.27 11.65 11.84
N ASN A 296 16.16 11.49 11.11
CA ASN A 296 15.49 12.60 10.43
C ASN A 296 14.90 13.64 11.40
N GLU A 297 14.49 13.20 12.59
CA GLU A 297 14.08 14.06 13.71
C GLU A 297 15.27 14.72 14.44
N LYS A 298 16.51 14.50 13.98
CA LYS A 298 17.75 15.00 14.59
C LYS A 298 17.98 14.47 16.01
N LYS A 299 17.61 13.20 16.25
CA LYS A 299 17.85 12.47 17.51
C LYS A 299 18.77 11.26 17.29
N PRO A 300 20.01 11.46 16.82
CA PRO A 300 20.90 10.35 16.48
C PRO A 300 21.34 9.51 17.69
N GLU A 301 21.36 10.07 18.90
CA GLU A 301 21.65 9.32 20.12
C GLU A 301 20.54 8.32 20.47
N GLU A 302 19.28 8.70 20.26
CA GLU A 302 18.14 7.80 20.40
C GLU A 302 18.11 6.76 19.27
N ALA A 303 18.40 7.18 18.03
CA ALA A 303 18.50 6.27 16.89
C ALA A 303 19.57 5.19 17.14
N LEU A 304 20.69 5.55 17.75
CA LEU A 304 21.77 4.61 18.10
C LEU A 304 21.25 3.47 19.00
N LEU A 305 20.45 3.81 20.02
CA LEU A 305 19.86 2.82 20.92
C LEU A 305 18.89 1.86 20.20
N ILE A 306 18.12 2.37 19.23
CA ILE A 306 17.24 1.55 18.38
C ILE A 306 18.06 0.63 17.48
N PHE A 307 19.09 1.13 16.80
CA PHE A 307 19.92 0.30 15.92
C PHE A 307 20.71 -0.76 16.69
N GLN A 308 21.20 -0.44 17.90
CA GLN A 308 21.83 -1.42 18.78
C GLN A 308 20.86 -2.52 19.20
N ALA A 309 19.63 -2.18 19.59
CA ALA A 309 18.59 -3.16 19.89
C ALA A 309 18.24 -4.01 18.66
N ASN A 310 18.15 -3.39 17.48
CA ASN A 310 17.88 -4.08 16.22
C ASN A 310 18.96 -5.13 15.91
N LEU A 311 20.24 -4.74 16.05
CA LEU A 311 21.37 -5.65 15.87
C LEU A 311 21.36 -6.80 16.88
N LYS A 312 21.03 -6.52 18.16
CA LYS A 312 20.92 -7.55 19.19
C LYS A 312 19.86 -8.60 18.84
N LEU A 313 18.72 -8.16 18.30
CA LEU A 313 17.59 -9.01 17.95
C LEU A 313 17.79 -9.77 16.64
N PHE A 314 18.50 -9.17 15.67
CA PHE A 314 18.72 -9.72 14.33
C PHE A 314 20.21 -9.70 13.93
N PRO A 315 21.08 -10.43 14.66
CA PRO A 315 22.54 -10.40 14.46
C PRO A 315 23.01 -11.07 13.15
N GLU A 316 22.12 -11.76 12.43
CA GLU A 316 22.38 -12.37 11.13
C GLU A 316 22.13 -11.43 9.95
N ILE A 317 21.45 -10.31 10.17
CA ILE A 317 21.01 -9.40 9.11
C ILE A 317 22.07 -8.34 8.85
N ALA A 318 22.65 -8.33 7.64
CA ALA A 318 23.74 -7.43 7.28
C ALA A 318 23.34 -5.95 7.38
N ASN A 319 22.09 -5.66 7.03
CA ASN A 319 21.53 -4.31 7.06
C ASN A 319 21.50 -3.70 8.49
N CYS A 320 21.39 -4.52 9.55
CA CYS A 320 21.45 -4.02 10.92
C CYS A 320 22.82 -3.41 11.25
N TYR A 321 23.89 -4.00 10.73
CA TYR A 321 25.26 -3.51 10.91
C TYR A 321 25.50 -2.24 10.09
N ASP A 322 25.02 -2.20 8.83
CA ASP A 322 25.15 -1.02 7.96
C ASP A 322 24.42 0.19 8.55
N SER A 323 23.16 0.03 8.97
CA SER A 323 22.38 1.12 9.58
C SER A 323 22.96 1.59 10.91
N LEU A 324 23.51 0.69 11.73
CA LEU A 324 24.23 1.07 12.94
C LEU A 324 25.51 1.86 12.63
N ALA A 325 26.26 1.47 11.60
CA ALA A 325 27.45 2.19 11.14
C ALA A 325 27.12 3.60 10.61
N GLU A 326 26.03 3.75 9.85
CA GLU A 326 25.52 5.06 9.41
C GLU A 326 25.16 5.97 10.58
N CYS A 327 24.56 5.41 11.64
CA CYS A 327 24.27 6.15 12.85
C CYS A 327 25.55 6.63 13.55
N TYR A 328 26.58 5.78 13.64
CA TYR A 328 27.88 6.18 14.18
C TYR A 328 28.55 7.27 13.34
N MET A 329 28.47 7.20 12.01
CA MET A 329 28.93 8.29 11.14
C MET A 329 28.21 9.60 11.45
N THR A 330 26.88 9.55 11.60
CA THR A 330 26.06 10.73 11.92
C THR A 330 26.47 11.36 13.26
N LEU A 331 26.92 10.53 14.21
CA LEU A 331 27.45 10.95 15.51
C LEU A 331 28.94 11.36 15.50
N GLY A 332 29.61 11.33 14.34
CA GLY A 332 31.03 11.64 14.20
C GLY A 332 31.97 10.56 14.75
N LYS A 333 31.45 9.37 15.07
CA LYS A 333 32.17 8.23 15.64
C LYS A 333 32.77 7.35 14.54
N LYS A 334 33.86 7.86 13.97
CA LYS A 334 34.50 7.33 12.74
C LYS A 334 35.02 5.90 12.91
N ASP A 335 35.64 5.59 14.05
CA ASP A 335 36.24 4.28 14.28
C ASP A 335 35.16 3.19 14.42
N GLU A 336 34.10 3.47 15.18
CA GLU A 336 32.95 2.58 15.31
C GLU A 336 32.24 2.38 13.97
N ALA A 337 32.06 3.45 13.17
CA ALA A 337 31.49 3.33 11.83
C ALA A 337 32.30 2.37 10.95
N ILE A 338 33.64 2.50 10.91
CA ILE A 338 34.52 1.61 10.13
C ILE A 338 34.38 0.16 10.61
N GLN A 339 34.34 -0.06 11.93
CA GLN A 339 34.15 -1.39 12.51
C GLN A 339 32.82 -2.02 12.03
N TYR A 340 31.70 -1.32 12.20
CA TYR A 340 30.39 -1.89 11.88
C TYR A 340 30.14 -2.02 10.37
N TYR A 341 30.67 -1.14 9.52
CA TYR A 341 30.63 -1.36 8.06
C TYR A 341 31.43 -2.60 7.64
N SER A 342 32.60 -2.82 8.25
CA SER A 342 33.40 -4.02 7.94
C SER A 342 32.62 -5.29 8.32
N GLN A 343 31.96 -5.28 9.48
CA GLN A 343 31.08 -6.38 9.89
C GLN A 343 29.85 -6.53 8.99
N ALA A 344 29.25 -5.42 8.55
CA ALA A 344 28.13 -5.43 7.61
C ALA A 344 28.52 -6.16 6.31
N TYR A 345 29.71 -5.86 5.77
CA TYR A 345 30.24 -6.52 4.59
C TYR A 345 30.42 -8.03 4.81
N GLU A 346 31.01 -8.45 5.93
CA GLU A 346 31.15 -9.88 6.26
C GLU A 346 29.79 -10.57 6.37
N LYS A 347 28.80 -9.91 6.98
CA LYS A 347 27.44 -10.43 7.11
C LYS A 347 26.75 -10.56 5.77
N THR A 348 27.03 -9.68 4.81
CA THR A 348 26.53 -9.86 3.43
C THR A 348 27.02 -11.15 2.78
N LEU A 349 27.97 -11.91 3.34
CA LEU A 349 28.37 -13.22 2.77
C LEU A 349 27.52 -14.38 3.29
N THR A 350 26.82 -14.18 4.41
CA THR A 350 26.08 -15.24 5.12
C THR A 350 24.60 -14.93 5.32
N ASP A 351 24.19 -13.67 5.14
CA ASP A 351 22.79 -13.23 5.24
C ASP A 351 21.94 -13.88 4.13
N LYS A 352 21.04 -14.79 4.48
CA LYS A 352 20.17 -15.50 3.54
C LYS A 352 18.87 -14.75 3.24
N SER A 353 18.59 -13.65 3.94
CA SER A 353 17.36 -12.87 3.76
C SER A 353 17.40 -11.97 2.52
N ILE A 354 18.58 -11.76 1.94
CA ILE A 354 18.81 -10.88 0.80
C ILE A 354 19.15 -11.64 -0.48
N GLY A 355 18.55 -11.23 -1.60
CA GLY A 355 18.90 -11.74 -2.93
C GLY A 355 20.21 -11.14 -3.46
N ASP A 356 20.78 -11.78 -4.47
CA ASP A 356 22.12 -11.43 -5.01
C ASP A 356 22.23 -9.97 -5.47
N GLN A 357 21.18 -9.45 -6.11
CA GLN A 357 21.18 -8.06 -6.58
C GLN A 357 21.26 -7.06 -5.42
N PHE A 358 20.46 -7.26 -4.36
CA PHE A 358 20.50 -6.38 -3.19
C PHE A 358 21.81 -6.55 -2.42
N ARG A 359 22.30 -7.79 -2.29
CA ARG A 359 23.59 -8.10 -1.68
C ARG A 359 24.72 -7.32 -2.34
N LYS A 360 24.76 -7.32 -3.68
CA LYS A 360 25.76 -6.55 -4.44
C LYS A 360 25.64 -5.05 -4.20
N THR A 361 24.43 -4.49 -4.29
CA THR A 361 24.21 -3.05 -4.04
C THR A 361 24.65 -2.65 -2.63
N LEU A 362 24.34 -3.46 -1.62
CA LEU A 362 24.75 -3.22 -0.24
C LEU A 362 26.28 -3.29 -0.09
N GLN A 363 26.92 -4.30 -0.69
CA GLN A 363 28.38 -4.45 -0.70
C GLN A 363 29.09 -3.26 -1.33
N ASP A 364 28.63 -2.81 -2.50
CA ASP A 364 29.20 -1.68 -3.23
C ASP A 364 29.09 -0.39 -2.38
N GLY A 365 27.92 -0.14 -1.79
CA GLY A 365 27.70 1.01 -0.91
C GLY A 365 28.57 0.99 0.35
N ILE A 366 28.70 -0.16 1.01
CA ILE A 366 29.58 -0.33 2.18
C ILE A 366 31.04 -0.05 1.82
N GLN A 367 31.51 -0.57 0.69
CA GLN A 367 32.90 -0.38 0.24
C GLN A 367 33.21 1.09 -0.07
N GLU A 368 32.27 1.82 -0.69
CA GLU A 368 32.39 3.25 -0.93
C GLU A 368 32.55 4.03 0.38
N LYS A 369 31.64 3.80 1.34
CA LYS A 369 31.68 4.43 2.67
C LYS A 369 32.99 4.12 3.41
N LEU A 370 33.45 2.87 3.39
CA LEU A 370 34.73 2.48 4.01
C LEU A 370 35.93 3.18 3.37
N LYS A 371 35.92 3.36 2.05
CA LYS A 371 36.98 4.07 1.32
C LYS A 371 37.02 5.55 1.70
N GLU A 372 35.86 6.18 1.88
CA GLU A 372 35.76 7.57 2.32
C GLU A 372 36.24 7.75 3.76
N LEU A 373 35.84 6.85 4.67
CA LEU A 373 36.24 6.89 6.07
C LEU A 373 37.72 6.54 6.29
N ARG A 374 38.42 5.91 5.35
CA ARG A 374 39.85 5.60 5.51
C ARG A 374 40.79 6.66 4.92
N LYS A 375 40.23 7.69 4.29
CA LYS A 375 40.93 8.93 3.98
C LYS A 375 40.98 9.81 5.23
#